data_AF-A0A7I7U8W1-F1
#
_entry.id   AF-A0A7I7U8W1-F1
#
_cell.length_a   1.000
_cell.length_b   1.000
_cell.length_c   1.000
_cell.angle_alpha   90.00
_cell.angle_beta   90.00
_cell.angle_gamma   90.00
#
_symmetry.space_group_name_H-M   'P 1'
#
loop_
_entity.id
_entity.type
_entity.pdbx_description
1 polymer ?
#
loop_
_entity_poly.entity_id
_entity_poly.type
_entity_poly.pdbx_seq_one_letter_code
_entity_poly.pdbx_strand_id
1 'polypeptide(L)'
;MSAAGNLAAVEAGFLAAGLPAAVVTDLLDAYTEAKRRFHLDDLRPSAVEGGRFSEAAFRILQWQTTGAFTPLGATLTKVPTLVNQLENQTHAPDSVRFHIPRTLRAIYDIRNKRNIAHLADGIDPNRQDATFIIHSMDWVLAELVRLYHSVTADVAQTLIEDLVAKEIPAMQMFDGFPVFLKDMSQPDQVMTLLYWRGATGASRPELLDWMSAKSAKSNMSSTLTRLKQKHYLHDDGSLIRITIAGEQYVETKKLIEPT
;
A
#
# COMPACT_ATOMS: atom_id res chain seq x y z
N MET A 1 -11.61 -0.36 -9.05
CA MET A 1 -10.54 0.41 -9.73
C MET A 1 -9.24 -0.38 -9.62
N SER A 2 -8.36 -0.33 -10.62
CA SER A 2 -7.00 -0.89 -10.48
C SER A 2 -6.19 -0.04 -9.48
N ALA A 3 -5.08 -0.56 -8.93
CA ALA A 3 -4.17 0.23 -8.08
C ALA A 3 -3.70 1.53 -8.78
N ALA A 4 -3.51 1.47 -10.10
CA ALA A 4 -3.21 2.63 -10.93
C ALA A 4 -4.39 3.62 -11.03
N GLY A 5 -5.63 3.13 -11.08
CA GLY A 5 -6.83 3.98 -11.05
C GLY A 5 -7.02 4.71 -9.72
N ASN A 6 -6.59 4.11 -8.61
CA ASN A 6 -6.67 4.74 -7.28
C ASN A 6 -5.64 5.85 -7.11
N LEU A 7 -4.41 5.67 -7.59
CA LEU A 7 -3.37 6.70 -7.53
C LEU A 7 -3.72 7.93 -8.37
N ALA A 8 -4.35 7.74 -9.54
CA ALA A 8 -4.84 8.87 -10.36
C ALA A 8 -5.93 9.69 -9.63
N ALA A 9 -6.81 9.03 -8.87
CA ALA A 9 -7.80 9.70 -8.05
C ALA A 9 -7.16 10.46 -6.87
N VAL A 10 -6.13 9.89 -6.25
CA VAL A 10 -5.32 10.55 -5.21
C VAL A 10 -4.63 11.80 -5.77
N GLU A 11 -3.99 11.68 -6.94
CA GLU A 11 -3.34 12.80 -7.63
C GLU A 11 -4.33 13.94 -7.90
N ALA A 12 -5.46 13.64 -8.54
CA ALA A 12 -6.50 14.62 -8.80
C ALA A 12 -7.01 15.27 -7.51
N GLY A 13 -7.18 14.49 -6.45
CA GLY A 13 -7.58 14.95 -5.12
C GLY A 13 -6.61 15.99 -4.55
N PHE A 14 -5.31 15.69 -4.59
CA PHE A 14 -4.23 16.55 -4.13
C PHE A 14 -4.10 17.84 -4.95
N LEU A 15 -4.19 17.75 -6.28
CA LEU A 15 -4.15 18.92 -7.15
C LEU A 15 -5.33 19.86 -6.89
N ALA A 16 -6.53 19.31 -6.72
CA ALA A 16 -7.72 20.09 -6.38
C ALA A 16 -7.63 20.72 -4.97
N ALA A 17 -6.90 20.10 -4.04
CA ALA A 17 -6.58 20.68 -2.74
C ALA A 17 -5.46 21.76 -2.79
N GLY A 18 -4.94 22.08 -3.99
CA GLY A 18 -3.95 23.12 -4.20
C GLY A 18 -2.52 22.70 -3.88
N LEU A 19 -2.22 21.39 -3.85
CA LEU A 19 -0.83 20.93 -3.72
C LEU A 19 -0.03 21.18 -5.02
N PRO A 20 1.26 21.51 -4.93
CA PRO A 20 2.08 21.79 -6.12
C PRO A 20 2.23 20.52 -6.98
N ALA A 21 1.83 20.61 -8.25
CA ALA A 21 1.74 19.44 -9.13
C ALA A 21 3.04 18.65 -9.24
N ALA A 22 4.16 19.33 -9.45
CA ALA A 22 5.45 18.66 -9.57
C ALA A 22 5.86 17.89 -8.30
N VAL A 23 5.47 18.37 -7.10
CA VAL A 23 5.76 17.68 -5.83
C VAL A 23 4.84 16.47 -5.65
N VAL A 24 3.58 16.58 -6.08
CA VAL A 24 2.63 15.46 -6.07
C VAL A 24 3.11 14.34 -7.00
N THR A 25 3.52 14.67 -8.22
CA THR A 25 4.08 13.69 -9.17
C THR A 25 5.31 12.99 -8.59
N ASP A 26 6.29 13.73 -8.06
CA ASP A 26 7.49 13.14 -7.44
C ASP A 26 7.14 12.20 -6.27
N LEU A 27 6.15 12.56 -5.44
CA LEU A 27 5.67 11.73 -4.33
C LEU A 27 5.09 10.40 -4.84
N LEU A 28 4.17 10.46 -5.81
CA LEU A 28 3.45 9.30 -6.31
C LEU A 28 4.34 8.41 -7.18
N ASP A 29 5.28 8.97 -7.92
CA ASP A 29 6.29 8.21 -8.68
C ASP A 29 7.23 7.45 -7.75
N ALA A 30 7.73 8.11 -6.69
CA ALA A 30 8.55 7.45 -5.66
C ALA A 30 7.76 6.35 -4.92
N TYR A 31 6.49 6.60 -4.62
CA TYR A 31 5.62 5.60 -4.00
C TYR A 31 5.42 4.38 -4.91
N THR A 32 5.05 4.61 -6.17
CA THR A 32 4.78 3.56 -7.15
C THR A 32 6.03 2.72 -7.42
N GLU A 33 7.18 3.37 -7.59
CA GLU A 33 8.44 2.66 -7.84
C GLU A 33 8.90 1.87 -6.61
N ALA A 34 8.74 2.41 -5.39
CA ALA A 34 9.03 1.66 -4.16
C ALA A 34 8.18 0.39 -4.06
N LYS A 35 6.86 0.49 -4.26
CA LYS A 35 5.94 -0.66 -4.23
C LYS A 35 6.30 -1.69 -5.29
N ARG A 36 6.53 -1.24 -6.53
CA ARG A 36 6.93 -2.11 -7.65
C ARG A 36 8.20 -2.90 -7.34
N ARG A 37 9.24 -2.25 -6.80
CA ARG A 37 10.51 -2.91 -6.47
C ARG A 37 10.38 -3.87 -5.30
N PHE A 38 9.70 -3.46 -4.24
CA PHE A 38 9.42 -4.32 -3.09
C PHE A 38 8.72 -5.61 -3.51
N HIS A 39 7.76 -5.49 -4.41
CA HIS A 39 7.02 -6.60 -4.99
C HIS A 39 7.88 -7.55 -5.83
N LEU A 40 8.87 -7.01 -6.54
CA LEU A 40 9.82 -7.79 -7.33
C LEU A 40 10.96 -8.38 -6.50
N ASP A 41 10.90 -8.30 -5.17
CA ASP A 41 11.98 -8.68 -4.25
C ASP A 41 13.30 -7.90 -4.50
N ASP A 42 13.22 -6.76 -5.20
CA ASP A 42 14.32 -5.80 -5.38
C ASP A 42 14.37 -4.87 -4.16
N LEU A 43 14.85 -5.41 -3.03
CA LEU A 43 14.67 -4.79 -1.71
C LEU A 43 15.66 -3.66 -1.41
N ARG A 44 16.91 -3.75 -1.89
CA ARG A 44 17.98 -2.77 -1.60
C ARG A 44 17.61 -1.32 -1.97
N PRO A 45 16.96 -1.05 -3.12
CA PRO A 45 16.61 0.31 -3.50
C PRO A 45 15.44 0.90 -2.72
N SER A 46 14.74 0.12 -1.87
CA SER A 46 13.62 0.62 -1.07
C SER A 46 14.00 1.81 -0.17
N ALA A 47 15.24 1.84 0.33
CA ALA A 47 15.78 2.96 1.07
C ALA A 47 15.96 4.24 0.22
N VAL A 48 16.29 4.09 -1.06
CA VAL A 48 16.44 5.21 -2.00
C VAL A 48 15.07 5.79 -2.34
N GLU A 49 14.13 4.92 -2.72
CA GLU A 49 12.76 5.33 -3.05
C GLU A 49 12.03 5.91 -1.83
N GLY A 50 12.16 5.30 -0.65
CA GLY A 50 11.63 5.83 0.60
C GLY A 50 12.23 7.20 0.96
N GLY A 51 13.51 7.42 0.63
CA GLY A 51 14.14 8.73 0.71
C GLY A 51 13.47 9.76 -0.21
N ARG A 52 13.32 9.43 -1.49
CA ARG A 52 12.71 10.32 -2.50
C ARG A 52 11.25 10.65 -2.13
N PHE A 53 10.48 9.66 -1.70
CA PHE A 53 9.13 9.85 -1.17
C PHE A 53 9.12 10.80 0.04
N SER A 54 10.02 10.57 1.00
CA SER A 54 10.11 11.41 2.21
C SER A 54 10.45 12.87 1.87
N GLU A 55 11.34 13.08 0.91
CA GLU A 55 11.71 14.42 0.45
C GLU A 55 10.54 15.17 -0.22
N ALA A 56 9.72 14.47 -1.01
CA ALA A 56 8.50 15.04 -1.60
C ALA A 56 7.44 15.33 -0.52
N ALA A 57 7.23 14.39 0.42
CA ALA A 57 6.29 14.56 1.52
C ALA A 57 6.68 15.74 2.43
N PHE A 58 7.97 15.93 2.75
CA PHE A 58 8.41 17.12 3.49
C PHE A 58 8.11 18.43 2.75
N ARG A 59 8.25 18.46 1.42
CA ARG A 59 7.89 19.65 0.61
C ARG A 59 6.39 19.93 0.65
N ILE A 60 5.54 18.90 0.67
CA ILE A 60 4.10 19.05 0.89
C ILE A 60 3.83 19.69 2.26
N LEU A 61 4.49 19.21 3.32
CA LEU A 61 4.33 19.79 4.66
C LEU A 61 4.83 21.25 4.74
N GLN A 62 5.94 21.58 4.07
CA GLN A 62 6.41 22.96 3.96
C GLN A 62 5.38 23.85 3.25
N TRP A 63 4.85 23.39 2.11
CA TRP A 63 3.82 24.13 1.36
C TRP A 63 2.59 24.39 2.22
N GLN A 64 2.13 23.37 2.94
CA GLN A 64 0.92 23.45 3.77
C GLN A 64 1.09 24.37 4.99
N THR A 65 2.30 24.45 5.55
CA THR A 65 2.56 25.25 6.76
C THR A 65 3.08 26.66 6.47
N THR A 66 3.67 26.89 5.30
CA THR A 66 4.35 28.17 4.99
C THR A 66 3.98 28.78 3.64
N GLY A 67 3.24 28.06 2.78
CA GLY A 67 2.96 28.48 1.41
C GLY A 67 4.19 28.45 0.49
N ALA A 68 5.32 27.89 0.95
CA ALA A 68 6.54 27.73 0.18
C ALA A 68 7.16 26.36 0.47
N PHE A 69 8.00 25.86 -0.44
CA PHE A 69 8.75 24.62 -0.23
C PHE A 69 10.14 24.73 -0.84
N THR A 70 11.07 23.91 -0.36
CA THR A 70 12.42 23.84 -0.94
C THR A 70 12.32 23.38 -2.40
N PRO A 71 12.86 24.12 -3.39
CA PRO A 71 12.72 23.76 -4.80
C PRO A 71 13.12 22.31 -5.12
N LEU A 72 12.49 21.74 -6.15
CA LEU A 72 12.89 20.43 -6.68
C LEU A 72 14.32 20.54 -7.24
N GLY A 73 15.11 19.47 -7.08
CA GLY A 73 16.53 19.45 -7.43
C GLY A 73 17.46 20.18 -6.45
N ALA A 74 16.93 21.01 -5.54
CA ALA A 74 17.71 21.59 -4.45
C ALA A 74 17.84 20.61 -3.28
N THR A 75 18.97 20.67 -2.57
CA THR A 75 19.17 19.89 -1.34
C THR A 75 18.17 20.32 -0.28
N LEU A 76 17.39 19.34 0.19
CA LEU A 76 16.44 19.56 1.27
C LEU A 76 17.18 19.95 2.57
N THR A 77 16.57 20.84 3.37
CA THR A 77 17.04 21.11 4.73
C THR A 77 17.17 19.80 5.52
N LYS A 78 18.16 19.72 6.42
CA LYS A 78 18.41 18.52 7.22
C LYS A 78 17.12 18.10 7.95
N VAL A 79 16.77 16.82 7.84
CA VAL A 79 15.51 16.27 8.39
C VAL A 79 15.26 16.62 9.86
N PRO A 80 16.24 16.54 10.79
CA PRO A 80 16.01 16.97 12.18
C PRO A 80 15.55 18.43 12.31
N THR A 81 16.08 19.32 11.46
CA THR A 81 15.68 20.73 11.42
C THR A 81 14.27 20.89 10.87
N LEU A 82 13.90 20.16 9.80
CA LEU A 82 12.55 20.18 9.26
C LEU A 82 11.51 19.68 10.26
N VAL A 83 11.80 18.58 10.95
CA VAL A 83 10.92 18.05 12.01
C VAL A 83 10.72 19.12 13.08
N ASN A 84 11.79 19.71 13.62
CA ASN A 84 11.67 20.77 14.61
C ASN A 84 10.88 21.99 14.09
N GLN A 85 11.06 22.38 12.84
CA GLN A 85 10.28 23.48 12.24
C GLN A 85 8.79 23.16 12.20
N LEU A 86 8.42 21.95 11.77
CA LEU A 86 7.03 21.49 11.70
C LEU A 86 6.40 21.34 13.09
N GLU A 87 7.14 20.84 14.07
CA GLU A 87 6.66 20.72 15.47
C GLU A 87 6.23 22.09 16.05
N ASN A 88 6.90 23.17 15.62
CA ASN A 88 6.62 24.55 16.03
C ASN A 88 5.49 25.23 15.25
N GLN A 89 4.91 24.59 14.23
CA GLN A 89 3.76 25.12 13.49
C GLN A 89 2.47 24.92 14.30
N THR A 90 2.28 25.73 15.35
CA THR A 90 1.17 25.58 16.32
C THR A 90 -0.24 25.72 15.73
N HIS A 91 -0.37 26.29 14.53
CA HIS A 91 -1.63 26.39 13.80
C HIS A 91 -1.97 25.12 13.00
N ALA A 92 -0.99 24.22 12.79
CA ALA A 92 -1.17 23.00 12.03
C ALA A 92 -1.64 21.83 12.94
N PRO A 93 -2.34 20.83 12.40
CA PRO A 93 -2.76 19.66 13.18
C PRO A 93 -1.57 18.78 13.57
N ASP A 94 -1.74 17.95 14.61
CA ASP A 94 -0.70 17.06 15.14
C ASP A 94 -0.15 16.07 14.08
N SER A 95 -0.97 15.67 13.12
CA SER A 95 -0.52 14.88 11.97
C SER A 95 0.59 15.55 11.16
N VAL A 96 0.45 16.87 10.93
CA VAL A 96 1.44 17.68 10.20
C VAL A 96 2.64 18.01 11.08
N ARG A 97 2.41 18.24 12.38
CA ARG A 97 3.47 18.65 13.33
C ARG A 97 4.34 17.49 13.78
N PHE A 98 3.74 16.34 14.06
CA PHE A 98 4.37 15.24 14.78
C PHE A 98 4.32 13.92 14.04
N HIS A 99 3.14 13.46 13.62
CA HIS A 99 3.00 12.08 13.15
C HIS A 99 3.70 11.85 11.81
N ILE A 100 3.36 12.61 10.76
CA ILE A 100 4.02 12.48 9.46
C ILE A 100 5.52 12.77 9.55
N PRO A 101 5.99 13.90 10.13
CA PRO A 101 7.42 14.23 10.15
C PRO A 101 8.28 13.19 10.87
N ARG A 102 7.78 12.60 11.97
CA ARG A 102 8.52 11.59 12.73
C ARG A 102 8.57 10.25 11.98
N THR A 103 7.51 9.88 11.29
CA THR A 103 7.50 8.69 10.41
C THR A 103 8.47 8.87 9.25
N LEU A 104 8.44 10.03 8.57
CA LEU A 104 9.39 10.35 7.50
C LEU A 104 10.84 10.35 7.98
N ARG A 105 11.10 10.86 9.19
CA ARG A 105 12.42 10.81 9.81
C ARG A 105 12.90 9.37 10.03
N ALA A 106 12.03 8.47 10.46
CA ALA A 106 12.39 7.06 10.64
C ALA A 106 12.84 6.41 9.32
N ILE A 107 12.11 6.64 8.23
CA ILE A 107 12.49 6.20 6.87
C ILE A 107 13.88 6.76 6.50
N TYR A 108 14.09 8.05 6.73
CA TYR A 108 15.34 8.74 6.41
C TYR A 108 16.54 8.24 7.23
N ASP A 109 16.33 7.94 8.51
CA ASP A 109 17.36 7.40 9.38
C ASP A 109 17.80 6.00 8.91
N ILE A 110 16.88 5.15 8.44
CA ILE A 110 17.23 3.85 7.82
C ILE A 110 18.08 4.07 6.56
N ARG A 111 17.63 4.94 5.64
CA ARG A 111 18.35 5.27 4.40
C ARG A 111 19.80 5.68 4.67
N ASN A 112 20.01 6.56 5.64
CA ASN A 112 21.30 7.23 5.83
C ASN A 112 22.23 6.49 6.81
N LYS A 113 21.69 5.82 7.83
CA LYS A 113 22.51 5.29 8.94
C LYS A 113 22.63 3.77 8.90
N ARG A 114 21.63 3.04 8.40
CA ARG A 114 21.66 1.57 8.44
C ARG A 114 22.57 0.99 7.35
N ASN A 115 22.49 1.53 6.13
CA ASN A 115 23.32 1.14 4.98
C ASN A 115 24.85 1.11 5.22
N ILE A 116 25.36 1.79 6.26
CA ILE A 116 26.79 1.87 6.59
C ILE A 116 27.22 0.74 7.57
N ALA A 117 26.29 0.07 8.25
CA ALA A 117 26.61 -0.87 9.35
C ALA A 117 26.66 -2.36 8.96
N HIS A 118 26.44 -2.72 7.69
CA HIS A 118 26.05 -4.08 7.30
C HIS A 118 27.18 -5.05 6.90
N LEU A 119 28.26 -5.10 7.68
CA LEU A 119 29.25 -6.19 7.58
C LEU A 119 29.54 -6.91 8.90
N ALA A 120 28.91 -6.50 10.02
CA ALA A 120 29.37 -6.91 11.35
C ALA A 120 28.74 -8.20 11.90
N ASP A 121 27.50 -8.57 11.53
CA ASP A 121 26.76 -9.69 12.14
C ASP A 121 26.27 -10.77 11.14
N GLY A 122 26.47 -10.57 9.83
CA GLY A 122 26.12 -11.54 8.79
C GLY A 122 24.62 -11.66 8.48
N ILE A 123 23.77 -10.76 9.00
CA ILE A 123 22.32 -10.77 8.77
C ILE A 123 21.97 -9.77 7.66
N ASP A 124 21.25 -10.21 6.61
CA ASP A 124 20.70 -9.31 5.59
C ASP A 124 19.45 -8.58 6.12
N PRO A 125 19.50 -7.25 6.34
CA PRO A 125 18.37 -6.50 6.87
C PRO A 125 17.41 -6.01 5.79
N ASN A 126 17.70 -6.21 4.50
CA ASN A 126 16.98 -5.57 3.39
C ASN A 126 15.48 -5.84 3.43
N ARG A 127 15.07 -7.09 3.72
CA ARG A 127 13.63 -7.44 3.85
C ARG A 127 12.99 -6.69 5.01
N GLN A 128 13.65 -6.63 6.17
CA GLN A 128 13.15 -5.93 7.34
C GLN A 128 13.00 -4.42 7.07
N ASP A 129 14.02 -3.80 6.51
CA ASP A 129 14.03 -2.36 6.19
C ASP A 129 12.99 -2.02 5.13
N ALA A 130 12.98 -2.77 4.04
CA ALA A 130 12.04 -2.53 2.95
C ALA A 130 10.59 -2.68 3.42
N THR A 131 10.29 -3.68 4.25
CA THR A 131 8.94 -3.87 4.82
C THR A 131 8.53 -2.69 5.70
N PHE A 132 9.43 -2.23 6.58
CA PHE A 132 9.15 -1.07 7.42
C PHE A 132 8.93 0.20 6.58
N ILE A 133 9.79 0.44 5.58
CA ILE A 133 9.73 1.62 4.72
C ILE A 133 8.41 1.64 3.95
N ILE A 134 8.04 0.54 3.29
CA ILE A 134 6.83 0.45 2.46
C ILE A 134 5.59 0.72 3.30
N HIS A 135 5.43 0.06 4.44
CA HIS A 135 4.25 0.28 5.28
C HIS A 135 4.24 1.66 5.95
N SER A 136 5.41 2.25 6.20
CA SER A 136 5.49 3.64 6.65
C SER A 136 5.06 4.62 5.54
N MET A 137 5.40 4.33 4.29
CA MET A 137 4.97 5.11 3.13
C MET A 137 3.45 4.97 2.90
N ASP A 138 2.92 3.75 2.97
CA ASP A 138 1.48 3.46 2.88
C ASP A 138 0.71 4.32 3.91
N TRP A 139 1.17 4.32 5.17
CA TRP A 139 0.55 5.10 6.25
C TRP A 139 0.66 6.61 6.02
N VAL A 140 1.82 7.13 5.61
CA VAL A 140 2.00 8.56 5.35
C VAL A 140 1.11 9.02 4.19
N LEU A 141 1.06 8.26 3.10
CA LEU A 141 0.24 8.62 1.95
C LEU A 141 -1.25 8.56 2.29
N ALA A 142 -1.70 7.55 3.04
CA ALA A 142 -3.06 7.49 3.57
C ALA A 142 -3.39 8.71 4.46
N GLU A 143 -2.47 9.12 5.32
CA GLU A 143 -2.66 10.29 6.19
C GLU A 143 -2.68 11.61 5.39
N LEU A 144 -1.87 11.74 4.34
CA LEU A 144 -1.92 12.87 3.42
C LEU A 144 -3.26 12.90 2.67
N VAL A 145 -3.78 11.75 2.22
CA VAL A 145 -5.13 11.64 1.64
C VAL A 145 -6.16 12.09 2.67
N ARG A 146 -6.10 11.61 3.91
CA ARG A 146 -7.02 12.02 4.98
C ARG A 146 -7.02 13.54 5.24
N LEU A 147 -5.86 14.19 5.15
CA LEU A 147 -5.71 15.62 5.40
C LEU A 147 -6.09 16.49 4.19
N TYR A 148 -5.79 16.02 2.98
CA TYR A 148 -5.82 16.82 1.75
C TYR A 148 -6.68 16.20 0.64
N HIS A 149 -7.68 15.40 0.99
CA HIS A 149 -8.67 14.92 0.02
C HIS A 149 -9.68 16.02 -0.30
N SER A 150 -9.98 16.18 -1.60
CA SER A 150 -11.13 16.98 -2.08
C SER A 150 -12.35 16.11 -2.40
N VAL A 151 -12.33 14.83 -2.01
CA VAL A 151 -13.43 13.87 -2.18
C VAL A 151 -14.23 13.68 -0.89
N THR A 152 -15.37 12.99 -0.96
CA THR A 152 -16.17 12.62 0.22
C THR A 152 -15.43 11.64 1.14
N ALA A 153 -15.78 11.62 2.43
CA ALA A 153 -15.17 10.72 3.41
C ALA A 153 -15.20 9.23 3.01
N ASP A 154 -16.30 8.75 2.44
CA ASP A 154 -16.43 7.34 1.99
C ASP A 154 -15.46 6.99 0.85
N VAL A 155 -15.28 7.92 -0.09
CA VAL A 155 -14.31 7.79 -1.18
C VAL A 155 -12.89 7.85 -0.62
N ALA A 156 -12.60 8.76 0.31
CA ALA A 156 -11.30 8.83 0.97
C ALA A 156 -10.99 7.54 1.74
N GLN A 157 -11.97 6.98 2.45
CA GLN A 157 -11.83 5.71 3.17
C GLN A 157 -11.54 4.56 2.21
N THR A 158 -12.26 4.48 1.09
CA THR A 158 -12.02 3.45 0.06
C THR A 158 -10.62 3.58 -0.55
N LEU A 159 -10.18 4.82 -0.85
CA LEU A 159 -8.83 5.07 -1.36
C LEU A 159 -7.75 4.66 -0.36
N ILE A 160 -7.95 4.92 0.93
CA ILE A 160 -7.03 4.51 2.00
C ILE A 160 -6.99 2.98 2.13
N GLU A 161 -8.16 2.33 2.16
CA GLU A 161 -8.28 0.87 2.26
C GLU A 161 -7.61 0.17 1.08
N ASP A 162 -7.79 0.69 -0.13
CA ASP A 162 -7.15 0.14 -1.33
C ASP A 162 -5.63 0.39 -1.34
N LEU A 163 -5.16 1.51 -0.79
CA LEU A 163 -3.73 1.83 -0.72
C LEU A 163 -2.95 0.86 0.19
N VAL A 164 -3.59 0.47 1.30
CA VAL A 164 -3.03 -0.46 2.30
C VAL A 164 -3.42 -1.92 2.02
N ALA A 165 -4.24 -2.18 1.00
CA ALA A 165 -4.67 -3.52 0.64
C ALA A 165 -3.46 -4.40 0.27
N LYS A 166 -3.53 -5.69 0.62
CA LYS A 166 -2.51 -6.67 0.25
C LYS A 166 -2.48 -6.81 -1.27
N GLU A 167 -1.41 -6.36 -1.92
CA GLU A 167 -1.17 -6.65 -3.33
C GLU A 167 -0.80 -8.14 -3.50
N ILE A 168 -1.41 -8.81 -4.47
CA ILE A 168 -1.14 -10.22 -4.79
C ILE A 168 -0.44 -10.30 -6.15
N PRO A 169 0.88 -10.56 -6.23
CA PRO A 169 1.59 -10.72 -7.50
C PRO A 169 0.94 -11.66 -8.51
N ALA A 170 0.33 -12.75 -8.02
CA ALA A 170 -0.34 -13.73 -8.86
C ALA A 170 -1.71 -13.26 -9.44
N MET A 171 -2.17 -12.05 -9.12
CA MET A 171 -3.48 -11.55 -9.51
C MET A 171 -3.48 -10.03 -9.70
N GLN A 172 -4.00 -9.55 -10.84
CA GLN A 172 -4.14 -8.13 -11.11
C GLN A 172 -5.60 -7.73 -11.31
N MET A 173 -5.95 -6.51 -10.88
CA MET A 173 -7.31 -5.98 -11.04
C MET A 173 -7.40 -5.11 -12.29
N PHE A 174 -8.31 -5.44 -13.20
CA PHE A 174 -8.67 -4.64 -14.38
C PHE A 174 -10.14 -4.28 -14.31
N ASP A 175 -10.47 -2.99 -14.22
CA ASP A 175 -11.85 -2.49 -14.16
C ASP A 175 -12.76 -3.19 -13.12
N GLY A 176 -12.19 -3.57 -11.99
CA GLY A 176 -12.91 -4.27 -10.91
C GLY A 176 -12.96 -5.79 -11.04
N PHE A 177 -12.35 -6.36 -12.08
CA PHE A 177 -12.25 -7.81 -12.29
C PHE A 177 -10.82 -8.32 -12.06
N PRO A 178 -10.65 -9.40 -11.29
CA PRO A 178 -9.36 -10.03 -11.09
C PRO A 178 -8.97 -10.89 -12.30
N VAL A 179 -7.72 -10.74 -12.71
CA VAL A 179 -7.05 -11.58 -13.71
C VAL A 179 -5.92 -12.32 -12.99
N PHE A 180 -6.03 -13.64 -12.90
CA PHE A 180 -4.97 -14.49 -12.36
C PHE A 180 -3.83 -14.60 -13.37
N LEU A 181 -2.61 -14.31 -12.94
CA LEU A 181 -1.40 -14.33 -13.78
C LEU A 181 -0.70 -15.69 -13.81
N LYS A 182 -1.29 -16.70 -13.17
CA LYS A 182 -0.86 -18.10 -13.22
C LYS A 182 -2.05 -19.05 -13.16
N ASP A 183 -1.82 -20.27 -13.63
CA ASP A 183 -2.82 -21.32 -13.56
C ASP A 183 -3.08 -21.70 -12.10
N MET A 184 -4.35 -21.61 -11.73
CA MET A 184 -4.84 -21.92 -10.39
C MET A 184 -6.06 -22.82 -10.48
N SER A 185 -6.13 -23.80 -9.58
CA SER A 185 -7.37 -24.53 -9.37
C SER A 185 -8.45 -23.59 -8.83
N GLN A 186 -9.73 -23.89 -9.06
CA GLN A 186 -10.82 -23.07 -8.54
C GLN A 186 -10.72 -22.81 -7.01
N PRO A 187 -10.40 -23.79 -6.14
CA PRO A 187 -10.16 -23.52 -4.73
C PRO A 187 -9.04 -22.53 -4.49
N ASP A 188 -7.94 -22.64 -5.24
CA ASP A 188 -6.79 -21.73 -5.11
C ASP A 188 -7.15 -20.31 -5.56
N GLN A 189 -7.96 -20.16 -6.61
CA GLN A 189 -8.52 -18.87 -7.03
C GLN A 189 -9.40 -18.25 -5.93
N VAL A 190 -10.34 -19.02 -5.36
CA VAL A 190 -11.20 -18.54 -4.27
C VAL A 190 -10.37 -18.13 -3.06
N MET A 191 -9.40 -18.95 -2.66
CA MET A 191 -8.53 -18.63 -1.52
C MET A 191 -7.67 -17.40 -1.78
N THR A 192 -7.16 -17.22 -3.00
CA THR A 192 -6.39 -16.03 -3.42
C THR A 192 -7.25 -14.77 -3.37
N LEU A 193 -8.49 -14.84 -3.89
CA LEU A 193 -9.44 -13.72 -3.82
C LEU A 193 -9.81 -13.35 -2.38
N LEU A 194 -10.06 -14.34 -1.53
CA LEU A 194 -10.39 -14.11 -0.12
C LEU A 194 -9.17 -13.60 0.67
N TYR A 195 -7.95 -14.03 0.32
CA TYR A 195 -6.71 -13.49 0.88
C TYR A 195 -6.52 -12.02 0.50
N TRP A 196 -6.80 -11.66 -0.76
CA TRP A 196 -6.78 -10.28 -1.23
C TRP A 196 -7.80 -9.42 -0.51
N ARG A 197 -9.02 -9.93 -0.32
CA ARG A 197 -10.10 -9.22 0.38
C ARG A 197 -9.91 -9.13 1.90
N GLY A 198 -9.07 -9.98 2.48
CA GLY A 198 -8.77 -9.98 3.91
C GLY A 198 -10.03 -9.97 4.79
N ALA A 199 -10.07 -9.05 5.76
CA ALA A 199 -11.17 -8.92 6.71
C ALA A 199 -12.49 -8.44 6.09
N THR A 200 -12.43 -7.68 4.99
CA THR A 200 -13.62 -7.22 4.25
C THR A 200 -14.40 -8.40 3.69
N GLY A 201 -13.69 -9.44 3.24
CA GLY A 201 -14.28 -10.63 2.64
C GLY A 201 -14.99 -10.33 1.31
N ALA A 202 -15.72 -11.32 0.81
CA ALA A 202 -16.49 -11.20 -0.42
C ALA A 202 -17.83 -11.91 -0.27
N SER A 203 -18.86 -11.36 -0.92
CA SER A 203 -20.13 -12.06 -1.08
C SER A 203 -19.98 -13.18 -2.12
N ARG A 204 -20.85 -14.19 -2.03
CA ARG A 204 -20.90 -15.27 -3.03
C ARG A 204 -21.16 -14.75 -4.46
N PRO A 205 -22.06 -13.79 -4.71
CA PRO A 205 -22.23 -13.19 -6.04
C PRO A 205 -20.95 -12.56 -6.58
N GLU A 206 -20.20 -11.79 -5.77
CA GLU A 206 -18.92 -11.21 -6.19
C GLU A 206 -17.92 -12.29 -6.60
N LEU A 207 -17.73 -13.33 -5.77
CA LEU A 207 -16.83 -14.43 -6.10
C LEU A 207 -17.24 -15.16 -7.40
N LEU A 208 -18.54 -15.27 -7.69
CA LEU A 208 -19.03 -15.87 -8.93
C LEU A 208 -18.78 -14.98 -10.15
N ASP A 209 -18.89 -13.65 -10.00
CA ASP A 209 -18.64 -12.69 -11.07
C ASP A 209 -17.15 -12.63 -11.42
N TRP A 210 -16.27 -12.68 -10.42
CA TRP A 210 -14.83 -12.68 -10.58
C TRP A 210 -14.24 -13.94 -11.22
N MET A 211 -14.99 -15.04 -11.29
CA MET A 211 -14.51 -16.25 -11.97
C MET A 211 -14.81 -16.21 -13.47
N SER A 212 -13.76 -16.37 -14.27
CA SER A 212 -13.79 -16.29 -15.74
C SER A 212 -14.45 -17.49 -16.43
N ALA A 213 -14.34 -18.70 -15.87
CA ALA A 213 -14.83 -19.93 -16.50
C ALA A 213 -16.25 -20.34 -16.07
N LYS A 214 -17.11 -20.68 -17.04
CA LYS A 214 -18.47 -21.21 -16.77
C LYS A 214 -18.47 -22.46 -15.89
N SER A 215 -17.50 -23.36 -16.09
CA SER A 215 -17.30 -24.57 -15.29
C SER A 215 -16.84 -24.27 -13.86
N ALA A 216 -16.12 -23.16 -13.64
CA ALA A 216 -15.83 -22.69 -12.31
C ALA A 216 -17.14 -22.25 -11.65
N LYS A 217 -17.98 -21.45 -12.33
CA LYS A 217 -19.25 -20.97 -11.74
C LYS A 217 -20.17 -22.12 -11.27
N SER A 218 -20.25 -23.22 -12.01
CA SER A 218 -21.08 -24.38 -11.63
C SER A 218 -20.61 -25.13 -10.37
N ASN A 219 -19.30 -25.12 -10.09
CA ASN A 219 -18.70 -25.86 -8.98
C ASN A 219 -18.43 -25.01 -7.73
N MET A 220 -18.89 -23.76 -7.71
CA MET A 220 -18.61 -22.85 -6.59
C MET A 220 -19.13 -23.37 -5.24
N SER A 221 -20.33 -23.95 -5.21
CA SER A 221 -20.91 -24.43 -3.96
C SER A 221 -20.12 -25.57 -3.33
N SER A 222 -19.71 -26.56 -4.12
CA SER A 222 -18.90 -27.67 -3.63
C SER A 222 -17.50 -27.19 -3.20
N THR A 223 -16.91 -26.24 -3.94
CA THR A 223 -15.63 -25.62 -3.58
C THR A 223 -15.72 -24.89 -2.23
N LEU A 224 -16.71 -24.02 -2.03
CA LEU A 224 -16.91 -23.29 -0.78
C LEU A 224 -17.18 -24.23 0.40
N THR A 225 -18.02 -25.26 0.22
CA THR A 225 -18.27 -26.27 1.26
C THR A 225 -16.98 -27.00 1.65
N ARG A 226 -16.16 -27.41 0.68
CA ARG A 226 -14.89 -28.10 0.96
C ARG A 226 -13.89 -27.19 1.68
N LEU A 227 -13.77 -25.93 1.28
CA LEU A 227 -12.90 -24.97 1.93
C LEU A 227 -13.37 -24.66 3.37
N LYS A 228 -14.68 -24.55 3.58
CA LYS A 228 -15.30 -24.40 4.91
C LYS A 228 -15.03 -25.61 5.81
N GLN A 229 -15.17 -26.83 5.28
CA GLN A 229 -14.87 -28.08 6.01
C GLN A 229 -13.41 -28.18 6.46
N LYS A 230 -12.49 -27.59 5.68
CA LYS A 230 -11.07 -27.49 6.06
C LYS A 230 -10.76 -26.31 6.99
N HIS A 231 -11.78 -25.57 7.42
CA HIS A 231 -11.66 -24.35 8.21
C HIS A 231 -10.85 -23.23 7.54
N TYR A 232 -10.72 -23.23 6.21
CA TYR A 232 -9.97 -22.19 5.47
C TYR A 232 -10.76 -20.90 5.25
N LEU A 233 -12.09 -20.99 5.34
CA LEU A 233 -12.97 -19.83 5.24
C LEU A 233 -14.08 -19.90 6.28
N HIS A 234 -14.62 -18.73 6.61
CA HIS A 234 -15.84 -18.55 7.38
C HIS A 234 -16.89 -17.92 6.46
N ASP A 235 -18.11 -18.45 6.50
CA ASP A 235 -19.26 -17.97 5.72
C ASP A 235 -20.40 -17.74 6.70
N ASP A 236 -20.75 -16.47 6.91
CA ASP A 236 -21.80 -15.98 7.81
C ASP A 236 -23.18 -15.86 7.12
N GLY A 237 -23.27 -16.24 5.84
CA GLY A 237 -24.46 -16.16 5.00
C GLY A 237 -24.55 -14.87 4.17
N SER A 238 -23.85 -13.81 4.57
CA SER A 238 -23.74 -12.57 3.80
C SER A 238 -22.35 -12.44 3.17
N LEU A 239 -21.31 -12.62 3.98
CA LEU A 239 -19.92 -12.46 3.60
C LEU A 239 -19.13 -13.73 3.89
N ILE A 240 -18.21 -14.01 2.97
CA ILE A 240 -17.23 -15.08 3.07
C ILE A 240 -15.88 -14.44 3.36
N ARG A 241 -15.24 -14.85 4.46
CA ARG A 241 -13.94 -14.33 4.90
C ARG A 241 -12.93 -15.46 5.02
N ILE A 242 -11.67 -15.14 4.73
CA ILE A 242 -10.55 -16.07 4.96
C ILE A 242 -10.29 -16.23 6.46
N THR A 243 -9.90 -17.42 6.89
CA THR A 243 -9.40 -17.64 8.26
C THR A 243 -7.87 -17.64 8.27
N ILE A 244 -7.26 -17.60 9.46
CA ILE A 244 -5.80 -17.76 9.61
C ILE A 244 -5.30 -19.07 8.96
N ALA A 245 -6.05 -20.17 9.07
CA ALA A 245 -5.69 -21.44 8.42
C ALA A 245 -5.77 -21.34 6.89
N GLY A 246 -6.71 -20.55 6.36
CA GLY A 246 -6.79 -20.23 4.95
C GLY A 246 -5.65 -19.35 4.45
N GLU A 247 -5.22 -18.37 5.25
CA GLU A 247 -4.04 -17.54 4.95
C GLU A 247 -2.78 -18.41 4.87
N GLN A 248 -2.56 -19.28 5.85
CA GLN A 248 -1.45 -20.24 5.84
C GLN A 248 -1.49 -21.17 4.62
N TYR A 249 -2.67 -21.62 4.20
CA TYR A 249 -2.84 -22.41 2.99
C TYR A 249 -2.34 -21.65 1.74
N VAL A 250 -2.73 -20.38 1.60
CA VAL A 250 -2.34 -19.51 0.49
C VAL A 250 -0.83 -19.29 0.46
N GLU A 251 -0.25 -18.98 1.62
CA GLU A 251 1.18 -18.70 1.78
C GLU A 251 2.04 -19.96 1.56
N THR A 252 1.65 -21.08 2.17
CA THR A 252 2.39 -22.36 2.05
C THR A 252 2.38 -22.88 0.61
N LYS A 253 1.26 -22.72 -0.11
CA LYS A 253 1.17 -23.06 -1.52
C LYS A 253 1.80 -22.01 -2.45
N LYS A 254 2.34 -20.92 -1.92
CA LYS A 254 2.93 -19.83 -2.70
C LYS A 254 1.96 -19.28 -3.74
N LEU A 255 0.66 -19.24 -3.41
CA LEU A 255 -0.37 -18.85 -4.38
C LEU A 255 -0.26 -17.37 -4.77
N ILE A 256 0.29 -16.53 -3.90
CA ILE A 256 0.45 -15.09 -4.15
C ILE A 256 1.74 -14.73 -4.88
N GLU A 257 2.74 -15.61 -4.93
CA GLU A 257 4.02 -15.36 -5.61
C GLU A 257 3.84 -15.28 -7.14
N PRO A 258 4.66 -14.47 -7.85
CA PRO A 258 4.68 -14.46 -9.31
C PRO A 258 5.09 -15.83 -9.88
N THR A 259 4.79 -16.04 -11.15
CA THR A 259 5.08 -17.28 -11.89
C THR A 259 6.58 -17.50 -12.09
#